data_AF-A0A843EBK2-F1
#
_entry.id   AF-A0A843EBK2-F1
#
_cell.length_a   1.000
_cell.length_b   1.000
_cell.length_c   1.000
_cell.angle_alpha   90.00
_cell.angle_beta   90.00
_cell.angle_gamma   90.00
#
_symmetry.space_group_name_H-M   'P 1'
#
loop_
_entity.id
_entity.type
_entity.pdbx_description
1 polymer ?
#
loop_
_entity_poly.entity_id
_entity_poly.type
_entity_poly.pdbx_seq_one_letter_code
_entity_poly.pdbx_strand_id
1 'polypeptide(L)'
;MDNLLFMVPLASVLALAVAFIFYKQIFSLDKGTPEMQAISDKIEEGAMAYLRQQYKTIGIIAVIVAVIIAVIGLLSENFEDYLNYKVAIAFVIGAAFSILSGFIGMKVSVNSNIRTASAARGSLDAAFKTSFRGGAISGIAVSLLSLAGLFLVFYAYYYWCDEIMTTTLHSVVGYAFGASMAALFAQLGGGIYTKAADVGADLVGKVEAGIPEDDPRNPAVIADLVGDNVGDCAGRGADIFESTAAEIIGAMVIGLAIFHIAGDLVVNFIYFPLVLMAFGLIASLIGIFCVRLPNEDADVIKSLNLGYYITIALVVVALFVTSYFMFGDIEGIKWLYFAFAGLVGIALGLIVVYVTQYYTGDHKPVKTIAEQSESGPATNVIMGLSVGMESTVLPVICIGIALVASFMLGYYALDLPANVQEYYGPLFGLYGTAVATIAMLASSAFILAEDTFGPITDNAGGIAEMSNQPSEVRDRTDKLDAVGNTTKALTKGYAMSSAALAAFLLFAAYFEIVAEGTGTRDILYEMEQVILGNPLIFVGAL
;
A
#
# COMPACT_ATOMS: atom_id res chain seq x y z
N MET A 1 -5.51 24.82 -19.79
CA MET A 1 -5.14 23.64 -19.00
C MET A 1 -4.67 24.07 -17.63
N ASP A 2 -5.58 24.10 -16.67
CA ASP A 2 -5.25 24.39 -15.28
C ASP A 2 -4.58 23.15 -14.69
N ASN A 3 -3.25 23.11 -14.69
CA ASN A 3 -2.52 21.99 -14.12
C ASN A 3 -2.70 22.00 -12.59
N LEU A 4 -3.48 21.06 -12.07
CA LEU A 4 -3.75 20.87 -10.65
C LEU A 4 -2.54 20.32 -9.87
N LEU A 5 -1.34 20.30 -10.45
CA LEU A 5 -0.12 19.77 -9.85
C LEU A 5 0.23 20.40 -8.49
N PHE A 6 -0.20 21.65 -8.24
CA PHE A 6 -0.05 22.31 -6.92
C PHE A 6 -0.79 21.58 -5.78
N MET A 7 -1.74 20.70 -6.10
CA MET A 7 -2.43 19.86 -5.12
C MET A 7 -1.47 18.90 -4.42
N VAL A 8 -0.40 18.45 -5.08
CA VAL A 8 0.59 17.53 -4.48
C VAL A 8 1.31 18.16 -3.28
N PRO A 9 1.97 19.34 -3.40
CA PRO A 9 2.58 19.98 -2.25
C PRO A 9 1.53 20.43 -1.21
N LEU A 10 0.32 20.83 -1.61
CA LEU A 10 -0.76 21.16 -0.67
C LEU A 10 -1.15 19.96 0.20
N ALA A 11 -1.46 18.82 -0.44
CA ALA A 11 -1.78 17.57 0.25
C ALA A 11 -0.63 17.13 1.15
N SER A 12 0.61 17.31 0.70
CA SER A 12 1.81 16.96 1.46
C SER A 12 1.94 17.76 2.75
N VAL A 13 1.71 19.08 2.69
CA VAL A 13 1.74 19.96 3.88
C VAL A 13 0.59 19.62 4.84
N LEU A 14 -0.62 19.38 4.32
CA LEU A 14 -1.77 18.99 5.15
C LEU A 14 -1.54 17.64 5.84
N ALA A 15 -1.05 16.65 5.11
CA ALA A 15 -0.72 15.33 5.62
C ALA A 15 0.34 15.41 6.72
N LEU A 16 1.43 16.16 6.50
CA LEU A 16 2.46 16.36 7.51
C LEU A 16 1.90 17.06 8.77
N ALA A 17 1.05 18.07 8.59
CA ALA A 17 0.41 18.77 9.71
C ALA A 17 -0.50 17.83 10.53
N VAL A 18 -1.32 17.01 9.87
CA VAL A 18 -2.21 16.05 10.53
C VAL A 18 -1.40 14.94 11.23
N ALA A 19 -0.39 14.37 10.56
CA ALA A 19 0.51 13.39 11.17
C ALA A 19 1.19 13.96 12.42
N PHE A 20 1.63 15.22 12.38
CA PHE A 20 2.22 15.89 13.53
C PHE A 20 1.22 16.17 14.67
N ILE A 21 -0.04 16.49 14.34
CA ILE A 21 -1.12 16.63 15.34
C ILE A 21 -1.36 15.30 16.05
N PHE A 22 -1.51 14.20 15.30
CA PHE A 22 -1.68 12.87 15.90
C PHE A 22 -0.45 12.45 16.69
N TYR A 23 0.76 12.71 16.19
CA TYR A 23 2.00 12.47 16.92
C TYR A 23 1.99 13.18 18.28
N LYS A 24 1.67 14.49 18.31
CA LYS A 24 1.57 15.23 19.58
C LYS A 24 0.52 14.68 20.52
N GLN A 25 -0.66 14.33 19.99
CA GLN A 25 -1.75 13.77 20.79
C GLN A 25 -1.32 12.46 21.44
N ILE A 26 -0.80 11.51 20.65
CA ILE A 26 -0.39 10.19 21.16
C ILE A 26 0.77 10.35 22.12
N PHE A 27 1.83 11.07 21.75
CA PHE A 27 3.03 11.15 22.59
C PHE A 27 2.79 11.86 23.93
N SER A 28 1.72 12.65 24.04
CA SER A 28 1.27 13.27 25.30
C SER A 28 0.50 12.34 26.23
N LEU A 29 0.03 11.18 25.75
CA LEU A 29 -0.69 10.19 26.56
C LEU A 29 0.27 9.47 27.52
N ASP A 30 -0.31 9.02 28.63
CA ASP A 30 0.36 8.26 29.68
C ASP A 30 0.88 6.91 29.17
N LYS A 31 2.10 6.54 29.59
CA LYS A 31 2.74 5.26 29.24
C LYS A 31 2.30 4.11 30.16
N GLY A 32 1.36 4.31 31.06
CA GLY A 32 0.90 3.27 31.96
C GLY A 32 1.87 2.98 33.10
N THR A 33 1.74 1.80 33.69
CA THR A 33 2.47 1.45 34.93
C THR A 33 3.97 1.22 34.66
N PRO A 34 4.83 1.27 35.69
CA PRO A 34 6.26 0.95 35.52
C PRO A 34 6.51 -0.44 34.91
N GLU A 35 5.63 -1.40 35.19
CA GLU A 35 5.70 -2.76 34.65
C GLU A 35 5.42 -2.76 33.15
N MET A 36 4.38 -2.04 32.68
CA MET A 36 4.12 -1.85 31.25
C MET A 36 5.32 -1.21 30.54
N GLN A 37 5.91 -0.18 31.15
CA GLN A 37 7.07 0.53 30.60
C GLN A 37 8.28 -0.39 30.47
N ALA A 38 8.57 -1.21 31.48
CA ALA A 38 9.68 -2.15 31.43
C ALA A 38 9.56 -3.17 30.27
N ILE A 39 8.35 -3.64 29.98
CA ILE A 39 8.07 -4.54 28.85
C ILE A 39 8.21 -3.79 27.52
N SER A 40 7.57 -2.63 27.39
CA SER A 40 7.64 -1.82 26.16
C SER A 40 9.07 -1.40 25.82
N ASP A 41 9.88 -1.04 26.80
CA ASP A 41 11.29 -0.69 26.60
C ASP A 41 12.08 -1.87 26.00
N LYS A 42 11.76 -3.12 26.38
CA LYS A 42 12.38 -4.33 25.82
C LYS A 42 11.95 -4.60 24.38
N ILE A 43 10.67 -4.38 24.08
CA ILE A 43 10.15 -4.47 22.70
C ILE A 43 10.82 -3.40 21.83
N GLU A 44 10.92 -2.16 22.33
CA GLU A 44 11.57 -1.06 21.62
C GLU A 44 13.06 -1.33 21.36
N GLU A 45 13.78 -1.83 22.38
CA GLU A 45 15.18 -2.22 22.26
C GLU A 45 15.38 -3.29 21.18
N GLY A 46 14.56 -4.34 21.21
CA GLY A 46 14.59 -5.44 20.24
C GLY A 46 14.28 -4.99 18.81
N ALA A 47 13.19 -4.23 18.62
CA ALA A 47 12.78 -3.72 17.32
C ALA A 47 13.84 -2.78 16.71
N MET A 48 14.41 -1.88 17.53
CA MET A 48 15.48 -1.00 17.09
C MET A 48 16.77 -1.75 16.75
N ALA A 49 17.12 -2.79 17.51
CA ALA A 49 18.29 -3.63 17.22
C ALA A 49 18.13 -4.37 15.88
N TYR A 50 16.96 -4.96 15.65
CA TYR A 50 16.63 -5.66 14.41
C TYR A 50 16.67 -4.71 13.21
N LEU A 51 15.95 -3.57 13.25
CA LEU A 51 15.90 -2.63 12.13
C LEU A 51 17.29 -2.06 11.80
N ARG A 52 18.13 -1.77 12.79
CA ARG A 52 19.51 -1.31 12.53
C ARG A 52 20.29 -2.33 11.69
N GLN A 53 20.16 -3.61 12.00
CA GLN A 53 20.86 -4.66 11.27
C GLN A 53 20.27 -4.88 9.87
N GLN A 54 18.93 -4.89 9.76
CA GLN A 54 18.24 -5.04 8.49
C GLN A 54 18.57 -3.86 7.55
N TYR A 55 18.40 -2.63 8.02
CA TYR A 55 18.59 -1.43 7.20
C TYR A 55 20.06 -1.19 6.84
N LYS A 56 21.01 -1.57 7.69
CA LYS A 56 22.42 -1.58 7.32
C LYS A 56 22.66 -2.52 6.13
N THR A 57 22.07 -3.70 6.14
CA THR A 57 22.22 -4.69 5.07
C THR A 57 21.56 -4.20 3.78
N ILE A 58 20.32 -3.71 3.86
CA ILE A 58 19.61 -3.13 2.70
C ILE A 58 20.39 -1.94 2.13
N GLY A 59 20.92 -1.05 2.97
CA GLY A 59 21.72 0.09 2.53
C GLY A 59 23.00 -0.30 1.79
N ILE A 60 23.70 -1.35 2.24
CA ILE A 60 24.88 -1.87 1.54
C ILE A 60 24.48 -2.40 0.15
N ILE A 61 23.42 -3.19 0.07
CA ILE A 61 22.92 -3.74 -1.20
C ILE A 61 22.47 -2.60 -2.13
N ALA A 62 21.75 -1.60 -1.60
CA ALA A 62 21.29 -0.45 -2.37
C ALA A 62 22.45 0.31 -3.00
N VAL A 63 23.54 0.56 -2.26
CA VAL A 63 24.73 1.23 -2.80
C VAL A 63 25.39 0.39 -3.89
N ILE A 64 25.51 -0.92 -3.70
CA ILE A 64 26.08 -1.82 -4.71
C ILE A 64 25.25 -1.76 -6.01
N VAL A 65 23.92 -1.89 -5.90
CA VAL A 65 23.02 -1.83 -7.05
C VAL A 65 23.05 -0.47 -7.73
N ALA A 66 23.06 0.63 -6.96
CA ALA A 66 23.17 1.98 -7.50
C ALA A 66 24.48 2.19 -8.30
N VAL A 67 25.60 1.67 -7.80
CA VAL A 67 26.87 1.70 -8.54
C VAL A 67 26.78 0.88 -9.82
N ILE A 68 26.15 -0.30 -9.78
CA ILE A 68 25.93 -1.12 -10.98
C ILE A 68 25.10 -0.36 -12.02
N ILE A 69 23.98 0.26 -11.62
CA ILE A 69 23.13 1.07 -12.50
C ILE A 69 23.94 2.19 -13.15
N ALA A 70 24.68 2.96 -12.34
CA ALA A 70 25.48 4.07 -12.84
C ALA A 70 26.61 3.62 -13.78
N VAL A 71 27.30 2.52 -13.45
CA VAL A 71 28.41 1.99 -14.25
C VAL A 71 27.92 1.40 -15.56
N ILE A 72 26.80 0.67 -15.58
CA ILE A 72 26.22 0.16 -16.83
C ILE A 72 25.87 1.31 -17.76
N GLY A 73 25.25 2.36 -17.22
CA GLY A 73 24.94 3.57 -17.97
C GLY A 73 26.16 4.28 -18.56
N LEU A 74 27.28 4.30 -17.81
CA LEU A 74 28.54 4.88 -18.28
C LEU A 74 29.27 4.02 -19.33
N LEU A 75 29.13 2.70 -19.26
CA LEU A 75 29.89 1.76 -20.10
C LEU A 75 29.14 1.35 -21.37
N SER A 76 27.84 1.61 -21.47
CA SER A 76 27.02 1.18 -22.60
C SER A 76 26.21 2.33 -23.18
N GLU A 77 26.65 2.81 -24.35
CA GLU A 77 25.94 3.85 -25.11
C GLU A 77 24.49 3.45 -25.43
N ASN A 78 24.20 2.15 -25.56
CA ASN A 78 22.85 1.65 -25.82
C ASN A 78 21.89 1.77 -24.62
N PHE A 79 22.42 1.94 -23.41
CA PHE A 79 21.62 1.99 -22.19
C PHE A 79 21.66 3.34 -21.48
N GLU A 80 22.42 4.33 -21.97
CA GLU A 80 22.61 5.63 -21.28
C GLU A 80 21.27 6.36 -21.02
N ASP A 81 20.31 6.26 -21.94
CA ASP A 81 19.00 6.89 -21.82
C ASP A 81 18.07 6.22 -20.79
N TYR A 82 18.38 4.98 -20.38
CA TYR A 82 17.55 4.16 -19.49
C TYR A 82 18.21 3.85 -18.15
N LEU A 83 19.54 3.75 -18.15
CA LEU A 83 20.39 3.50 -17.00
C LEU A 83 21.44 4.60 -17.00
N ASN A 84 21.44 5.43 -15.97
CA ASN A 84 22.44 6.47 -15.79
C ASN A 84 22.56 6.85 -14.30
N TYR A 85 23.42 7.82 -14.01
CA TYR A 85 23.65 8.26 -12.65
C TYR A 85 22.41 8.91 -12.01
N LYS A 86 21.49 9.50 -12.79
CA LYS A 86 20.24 10.09 -12.27
C LYS A 86 19.23 9.01 -11.89
N VAL A 87 19.15 7.93 -12.68
CA VAL A 87 18.39 6.71 -12.31
C VAL A 87 18.96 6.13 -11.02
N ALA A 88 20.29 6.02 -10.89
CA ALA A 88 20.93 5.54 -9.67
C ALA A 88 20.66 6.44 -8.44
N ILE A 89 20.65 7.77 -8.62
CA ILE A 89 20.29 8.71 -7.55
C ILE A 89 18.81 8.53 -7.15
N ALA A 90 17.90 8.47 -8.12
CA ALA A 90 16.48 8.25 -7.86
C ALA A 90 16.26 6.92 -7.13
N PHE A 91 16.98 5.87 -7.52
CA PHE A 91 17.01 4.57 -6.85
C PHE A 91 17.43 4.67 -5.38
N VAL A 92 18.52 5.36 -5.07
CA VAL A 92 18.94 5.54 -3.68
C VAL A 92 17.92 6.35 -2.88
N ILE A 93 17.32 7.39 -3.47
CA ILE A 93 16.28 8.19 -2.81
C ILE A 93 15.03 7.34 -2.54
N GLY A 94 14.56 6.56 -3.51
CA GLY A 94 13.42 5.66 -3.36
C GLY A 94 13.64 4.59 -2.28
N ALA A 95 14.82 3.95 -2.29
CA ALA A 95 15.20 3.01 -1.24
C ALA A 95 15.27 3.68 0.14
N ALA A 96 15.85 4.89 0.22
CA ALA A 96 15.95 5.62 1.48
C ALA A 96 14.59 6.04 2.03
N PHE A 97 13.67 6.49 1.17
CA PHE A 97 12.33 6.92 1.59
C PHE A 97 11.43 5.74 1.97
N SER A 98 11.58 4.59 1.29
CA SER A 98 10.93 3.33 1.69
C SER A 98 11.41 2.85 3.06
N ILE A 99 12.72 2.90 3.32
CA ILE A 99 13.29 2.58 4.64
C ILE A 99 12.81 3.58 5.70
N LEU A 100 12.76 4.88 5.36
CA LEU A 100 12.31 5.93 6.26
C LEU A 100 10.84 5.77 6.64
N SER A 101 9.97 5.40 5.69
CA SER A 101 8.55 5.17 5.97
C SER A 101 8.36 3.99 6.94
N GLY A 102 9.05 2.88 6.70
CA GLY A 102 9.07 1.73 7.62
C GLY A 102 9.60 2.07 9.01
N PHE A 103 10.66 2.89 9.08
CA PHE A 103 11.21 3.36 10.36
C PHE A 103 10.21 4.22 11.15
N ILE A 104 9.56 5.18 10.48
CA ILE A 104 8.54 6.05 11.10
C ILE A 104 7.37 5.19 11.59
N GLY A 105 6.87 4.28 10.76
CA GLY A 105 5.80 3.36 11.10
C GLY A 105 6.12 2.56 12.36
N MET A 106 7.26 1.86 12.39
CA MET A 106 7.70 1.10 13.56
C MET A 106 7.83 1.97 14.81
N LYS A 107 8.51 3.11 14.70
CA LYS A 107 8.77 3.97 15.87
C LYS A 107 7.48 4.50 16.49
N VAL A 108 6.50 4.81 15.65
CA VAL A 108 5.17 5.24 16.10
C VAL A 108 4.38 4.06 16.66
N SER A 109 4.41 2.88 16.04
CA SER A 109 3.71 1.69 16.54
C SER A 109 4.19 1.29 17.94
N VAL A 110 5.51 1.21 18.16
CA VAL A 110 6.11 0.92 19.48
C VAL A 110 5.79 2.00 20.52
N ASN A 111 5.53 3.24 20.12
CA ASN A 111 5.11 4.26 21.08
C ASN A 111 3.59 4.25 21.31
N SER A 112 2.83 3.80 20.32
CA SER A 112 1.37 3.70 20.36
C SER A 112 0.89 2.45 21.10
N ASN A 113 1.63 1.33 21.06
CA ASN A 113 1.21 0.07 21.69
C ASN A 113 1.05 0.20 23.22
N ILE A 114 2.05 0.73 23.93
CA ILE A 114 2.04 0.95 25.37
C ILE A 114 0.96 1.97 25.79
N ARG A 115 0.75 2.99 24.95
CA ARG A 115 -0.28 4.00 25.20
C ARG A 115 -1.67 3.46 24.95
N THR A 116 -1.82 2.55 23.99
CA THR A 116 -3.05 1.79 23.75
C THR A 116 -3.34 0.89 24.95
N ALA A 117 -2.34 0.15 25.45
CA ALA A 117 -2.47 -0.68 26.65
C ALA A 117 -2.85 0.15 27.89
N SER A 118 -2.22 1.32 28.08
CA SER A 118 -2.56 2.25 29.16
C SER A 118 -3.99 2.80 29.00
N ALA A 119 -4.36 3.23 27.80
CA ALA A 119 -5.69 3.76 27.50
C ALA A 119 -6.80 2.70 27.66
N ALA A 120 -6.50 1.43 27.41
CA ALA A 120 -7.40 0.31 27.62
C ALA A 120 -7.77 0.09 29.09
N ARG A 121 -7.01 0.64 30.06
CA ARG A 121 -7.43 0.71 31.47
C ARG A 121 -8.60 1.67 31.70
N GLY A 122 -8.77 2.65 30.82
CA GLY A 122 -9.85 3.64 30.87
C GLY A 122 -11.11 3.18 30.14
N SER A 123 -11.05 3.08 28.82
CA SER A 123 -12.18 2.73 27.95
C SER A 123 -11.74 2.11 26.64
N LEU A 124 -12.63 1.33 25.99
CA LEU A 124 -12.39 0.80 24.65
C LEU A 124 -12.18 1.93 23.62
N ASP A 125 -12.96 3.01 23.69
CA ASP A 125 -12.84 4.15 22.78
C ASP A 125 -11.49 4.88 22.92
N ALA A 126 -10.96 5.00 24.13
CA ALA A 126 -9.65 5.60 24.34
C ALA A 126 -8.52 4.72 23.76
N ALA A 127 -8.58 3.41 23.99
CA ALA A 127 -7.65 2.45 23.40
C ALA A 127 -7.72 2.49 21.87
N PHE A 128 -8.92 2.36 21.31
CA PHE A 128 -9.17 2.38 19.87
C PHE A 128 -8.68 3.67 19.20
N LYS A 129 -8.99 4.85 19.76
CA LYS A 129 -8.51 6.13 19.20
C LYS A 129 -6.99 6.22 19.24
N THR A 130 -6.36 5.69 20.28
CA THR A 130 -4.90 5.70 20.43
C THR A 130 -4.25 4.78 19.39
N SER A 131 -4.74 3.54 19.25
CA SER A 131 -4.19 2.60 18.28
C SER A 131 -4.48 3.01 16.84
N PHE A 132 -5.71 3.42 16.52
CA PHE A 132 -6.07 3.82 15.16
C PHE A 132 -5.36 5.10 14.71
N ARG A 133 -5.22 6.11 15.58
CA ARG A 133 -4.41 7.30 15.24
C ARG A 133 -2.92 6.98 15.16
N GLY A 134 -2.44 6.01 15.95
CA GLY A 134 -1.07 5.50 15.84
C GLY A 134 -0.83 4.90 14.46
N GLY A 135 -1.73 4.04 14.01
CA GLY A 135 -1.71 3.47 12.67
C GLY A 135 -1.86 4.52 11.58
N ALA A 136 -2.72 5.52 11.79
CA ALA A 136 -2.91 6.62 10.85
C ALA A 136 -1.63 7.43 10.58
N ILE A 137 -0.78 7.66 11.59
CA ILE A 137 0.50 8.35 11.36
C ILE A 137 1.39 7.54 10.41
N SER A 138 1.42 6.21 10.57
CA SER A 138 2.16 5.30 9.68
C SER A 138 1.60 5.37 8.25
N GLY A 139 0.29 5.19 8.08
CA GLY A 139 -0.35 5.26 6.75
C GLY A 139 -0.17 6.60 6.06
N ILE A 140 -0.31 7.70 6.81
CA ILE A 140 -0.04 9.05 6.29
C ILE A 140 1.43 9.20 5.90
N ALA A 141 2.37 8.74 6.71
CA ALA A 141 3.80 8.86 6.41
C ALA A 141 4.19 8.06 5.16
N VAL A 142 3.66 6.84 5.01
CA VAL A 142 3.89 5.98 3.85
C VAL A 142 3.36 6.65 2.58
N SER A 143 2.09 7.05 2.55
CA SER A 143 1.49 7.69 1.37
C SER A 143 2.08 9.07 1.08
N LEU A 144 2.44 9.83 2.12
CA LEU A 144 3.13 11.12 1.97
C LEU A 144 4.50 10.94 1.34
N LEU A 145 5.33 10.04 1.87
CA LEU A 145 6.69 9.87 1.37
C LEU A 145 6.68 9.26 -0.04
N SER A 146 5.77 8.31 -0.34
CA SER A 146 5.69 7.72 -1.68
C SER A 146 5.31 8.77 -2.72
N LEU A 147 4.26 9.56 -2.45
CA LEU A 147 3.77 10.60 -3.35
C LEU A 147 4.70 11.82 -3.42
N ALA A 148 5.00 12.44 -2.27
CA ALA A 148 5.78 13.68 -2.22
C ALA A 148 7.24 13.46 -2.57
N GLY A 149 7.81 12.31 -2.21
CA GLY A 149 9.17 11.94 -2.59
C GLY A 149 9.31 11.74 -4.08
N LEU A 150 8.40 10.97 -4.69
CA LEU A 150 8.33 10.81 -6.14
C LEU A 150 8.15 12.16 -6.84
N PHE A 151 7.18 12.96 -6.39
CA PHE A 151 6.92 14.27 -6.95
C PHE A 151 8.13 15.19 -6.86
N LEU A 152 8.86 15.19 -5.75
CA LEU A 152 10.06 16.00 -5.58
C LEU A 152 11.17 15.59 -6.55
N VAL A 153 11.42 14.29 -6.70
CA VAL A 153 12.45 13.79 -7.65
C VAL A 153 12.05 14.12 -9.08
N PHE A 154 10.78 13.87 -9.45
CA PHE A 154 10.22 14.24 -10.75
C PHE A 154 10.37 15.74 -11.02
N TYR A 155 9.94 16.58 -10.08
CA TYR A 155 9.98 18.04 -10.20
C TYR A 155 11.42 18.55 -10.29
N ALA A 156 12.34 17.99 -9.51
CA ALA A 156 13.75 18.35 -9.53
C ALA A 156 14.38 18.03 -10.89
N TYR A 157 14.14 16.84 -11.44
CA TYR A 157 14.69 16.45 -12.74
C TYR A 157 14.09 17.27 -13.88
N TYR A 158 12.77 17.42 -13.92
CA TYR A 158 12.11 18.17 -14.98
C TYR A 158 12.41 19.68 -14.95
N TYR A 159 12.27 20.33 -13.78
CA TYR A 159 12.37 21.80 -13.68
C TYR A 159 13.73 22.33 -13.23
N TRP A 160 14.49 21.60 -12.40
CA TRP A 160 15.80 22.09 -11.91
C TRP A 160 16.97 21.56 -12.72
N CYS A 161 16.85 20.35 -13.27
CA CYS A 161 17.84 19.79 -14.18
C CYS A 161 17.51 19.99 -15.67
N ASP A 162 16.35 20.61 -15.97
CA ASP A 162 15.89 20.93 -17.34
C ASP A 162 15.85 19.69 -18.25
N GLU A 163 15.46 18.54 -17.68
CA GLU A 163 15.26 17.33 -18.47
C GLU A 163 14.00 17.42 -19.31
N ILE A 164 14.03 16.83 -20.50
CA ILE A 164 12.81 16.58 -21.26
C ILE A 164 11.94 15.55 -20.53
N MET A 165 10.64 15.57 -20.81
CA MET A 165 9.66 14.73 -20.12
C MET A 165 10.01 13.22 -20.19
N THR A 166 10.42 12.73 -21.36
CA THR A 166 10.82 11.33 -21.57
C THR A 166 11.98 10.92 -20.65
N THR A 167 13.09 11.66 -20.71
CA THR A 167 14.26 11.39 -19.85
C THR A 167 13.93 11.52 -18.37
N THR A 168 13.07 12.48 -18.01
CA THR A 168 12.59 12.63 -16.62
C THR A 168 11.90 11.36 -16.15
N LEU A 169 10.97 10.81 -16.95
CA LEU A 169 10.25 9.60 -16.57
C LEU A 169 11.17 8.38 -16.46
N HIS A 170 12.15 8.23 -17.36
CA HIS A 170 13.15 7.16 -17.25
C HIS A 170 13.98 7.30 -15.97
N SER A 171 14.39 8.52 -15.64
CA SER A 171 15.14 8.81 -14.42
C SER A 171 14.35 8.49 -13.15
N VAL A 172 13.05 8.83 -13.08
CA VAL A 172 12.23 8.55 -11.88
C VAL A 172 11.81 7.08 -11.72
N VAL A 173 11.86 6.25 -12.78
CA VAL A 173 11.68 4.78 -12.65
C VAL A 173 12.66 4.20 -11.62
N GLY A 174 13.86 4.79 -11.51
CA GLY A 174 14.81 4.45 -10.46
C GLY A 174 14.20 4.52 -9.06
N TYR A 175 13.35 5.51 -8.77
CA TYR A 175 12.69 5.68 -7.47
C TYR A 175 11.83 4.48 -7.09
N ALA A 176 10.95 4.02 -7.99
CA ALA A 176 10.16 2.81 -7.77
C ALA A 176 11.07 1.60 -7.61
N PHE A 177 12.07 1.42 -8.48
CA PHE A 177 12.97 0.27 -8.40
C PHE A 177 13.72 0.19 -7.06
N GLY A 178 14.20 1.34 -6.54
CA GLY A 178 14.84 1.41 -5.23
C GLY A 178 13.87 1.10 -4.09
N ALA A 179 12.64 1.60 -4.19
CA ALA A 179 11.57 1.30 -3.26
C ALA A 179 11.27 -0.21 -3.22
N SER A 180 11.17 -0.87 -4.38
CA SER A 180 10.90 -2.31 -4.50
C SER A 180 12.00 -3.17 -3.92
N MET A 181 13.25 -2.81 -4.16
CA MET A 181 14.37 -3.53 -3.56
C MET A 181 14.34 -3.42 -2.04
N ALA A 182 14.11 -2.22 -1.48
CA ALA A 182 14.04 -2.03 -0.05
C ALA A 182 12.84 -2.77 0.58
N ALA A 183 11.66 -2.70 -0.05
CA ALA A 183 10.45 -3.37 0.40
C ALA A 183 10.59 -4.89 0.42
N LEU A 184 11.17 -5.49 -0.63
CA LEU A 184 11.41 -6.93 -0.73
C LEU A 184 12.18 -7.46 0.49
N PHE A 185 13.30 -6.82 0.84
CA PHE A 185 14.11 -7.25 1.99
C PHE A 185 13.47 -6.90 3.33
N ALA A 186 12.76 -5.77 3.42
CA ALA A 186 12.05 -5.37 4.63
C ALA A 186 10.95 -6.38 4.98
N GLN A 187 10.13 -6.75 4.00
CA GLN A 187 9.00 -7.66 4.14
C GLN A 187 9.46 -9.10 4.39
N LEU A 188 10.40 -9.61 3.59
CA LEU A 188 10.90 -10.97 3.76
C LEU A 188 11.62 -11.13 5.10
N GLY A 189 12.53 -10.21 5.42
CA GLY A 189 13.29 -10.27 6.66
C GLY A 189 12.39 -10.16 7.89
N GLY A 190 11.53 -9.14 7.92
CA GLY A 190 10.62 -8.90 9.03
C GLY A 190 9.63 -10.04 9.19
N GLY A 191 9.06 -10.52 8.08
CA GLY A 191 8.13 -11.66 8.02
C GLY A 191 8.72 -12.96 8.58
N ILE A 192 9.96 -13.29 8.21
CA ILE A 192 10.66 -14.47 8.76
C ILE A 192 10.84 -14.32 10.27
N TYR A 193 11.22 -13.13 10.75
CA TYR A 193 11.44 -12.87 12.17
C TYR A 193 10.15 -13.02 12.98
N THR A 194 9.05 -12.37 12.57
CA THR A 194 7.75 -12.49 13.27
C THR A 194 7.25 -13.93 13.26
N LYS A 195 7.18 -14.59 12.10
CA LYS A 195 6.55 -15.91 12.02
C LYS A 195 7.36 -17.02 12.67
N ALA A 196 8.68 -16.88 12.77
CA ALA A 196 9.49 -17.80 13.56
C ALA A 196 9.24 -17.63 15.08
N ALA A 197 9.01 -16.41 15.55
CA ALA A 197 8.76 -16.12 16.95
C ALA A 197 7.33 -16.51 17.37
N ASP A 198 6.31 -16.05 16.62
CA ASP A 198 4.88 -16.33 16.77
C ASP A 198 4.61 -17.84 16.90
N VAL A 199 4.97 -18.62 15.87
CA VAL A 199 4.76 -20.08 15.85
C VAL A 199 5.49 -20.78 17.00
N GLY A 200 6.69 -20.31 17.35
CA GLY A 200 7.46 -20.85 18.46
C GLY A 200 6.83 -20.56 19.83
N ALA A 201 6.34 -19.33 20.03
CA ALA A 201 5.70 -18.89 21.26
C ALA A 201 4.39 -19.65 21.47
N ASP A 202 3.55 -19.75 20.43
CA ASP A 202 2.23 -20.34 20.51
C ASP A 202 2.23 -21.85 20.68
N LEU A 203 3.07 -22.57 19.91
CA LEU A 203 3.11 -24.02 20.01
C LEU A 203 3.61 -24.46 21.40
N VAL A 204 4.73 -23.90 21.86
CA VAL A 204 5.30 -24.30 23.15
C VAL A 204 4.45 -23.76 24.31
N GLY A 205 3.97 -22.52 24.22
CA GLY A 205 3.17 -21.89 25.27
C GLY A 205 1.78 -22.50 25.41
N LYS A 206 0.95 -22.37 24.36
CA LYS A 206 -0.47 -22.74 24.40
C LYS A 206 -0.68 -24.24 24.33
N VAL A 207 0.05 -24.95 23.44
CA VAL A 207 -0.22 -26.37 23.14
C VAL A 207 0.55 -27.32 24.05
N GLU A 208 1.85 -27.09 24.26
CA GLU A 208 2.69 -28.00 25.05
C GLU A 208 2.64 -27.69 26.55
N ALA A 209 2.83 -26.43 26.93
CA ALA A 209 2.90 -26.01 28.34
C ALA A 209 1.53 -25.66 28.95
N GLY A 210 0.53 -25.35 28.11
CA GLY A 210 -0.81 -24.96 28.56
C GLY A 210 -0.84 -23.65 29.35
N ILE A 211 0.08 -22.72 29.05
CA ILE A 211 0.08 -21.38 29.62
C ILE A 211 -0.66 -20.41 28.70
N PRO A 212 -1.17 -19.27 29.22
CA PRO A 212 -1.81 -18.24 28.40
C PRO A 212 -0.94 -17.75 27.23
N GLU A 213 -1.60 -17.18 26.23
CA GLU A 213 -0.97 -16.36 25.19
C GLU A 213 -0.20 -15.19 25.82
N ASP A 214 0.92 -14.78 25.22
CA ASP A 214 1.75 -13.67 25.71
C ASP A 214 2.24 -13.79 27.17
N ASP A 215 2.24 -14.99 27.74
CA ASP A 215 2.62 -15.18 29.14
C ASP A 215 4.11 -14.81 29.36
N PRO A 216 4.44 -14.02 30.39
CA PRO A 216 5.81 -13.56 30.64
C PRO A 216 6.81 -14.69 30.96
N ARG A 217 6.34 -15.91 31.25
CA ARG A 217 7.18 -17.10 31.43
C ARG A 217 7.69 -17.66 30.11
N ASN A 218 7.06 -17.32 28.99
CA ASN A 218 7.46 -17.78 27.67
C ASN A 218 8.55 -16.85 27.08
N PRO A 219 9.78 -17.35 26.88
CA PRO A 219 10.88 -16.51 26.42
C PRO A 219 10.73 -16.01 24.97
N ALA A 220 9.81 -16.59 24.19
CA ALA A 220 9.60 -16.20 22.80
C ALA A 220 8.71 -14.95 22.64
N VAL A 221 7.92 -14.59 23.65
CA VAL A 221 6.89 -13.53 23.54
C VAL A 221 7.49 -12.15 23.23
N ILE A 222 8.65 -11.80 23.81
CA ILE A 222 9.30 -10.53 23.44
C ILE A 222 9.73 -10.53 21.97
N ALA A 223 10.21 -11.66 21.45
CA ALA A 223 10.59 -11.77 20.05
C ALA A 223 9.36 -11.68 19.14
N ASP A 224 8.23 -12.24 19.57
CA ASP A 224 6.96 -12.18 18.85
C ASP A 224 6.47 -10.73 18.72
N LEU A 225 6.35 -10.03 19.85
CA LEU A 225 5.91 -8.63 19.85
C LEU A 225 6.89 -7.70 19.12
N VAL A 226 8.20 -7.98 19.18
CA VAL A 226 9.18 -7.29 18.33
C VAL A 226 8.89 -7.56 16.85
N GLY A 227 8.55 -8.80 16.51
CA GLY A 227 8.14 -9.26 15.20
C GLY A 227 7.00 -8.46 14.60
N ASP A 228 5.94 -8.19 15.34
CA ASP A 228 4.79 -7.40 14.84
C ASP A 228 5.19 -5.98 14.43
N ASN A 229 6.16 -5.39 15.15
CA ASN A 229 6.64 -4.05 14.85
C ASN A 229 7.58 -4.02 13.62
N VAL A 230 8.44 -5.03 13.46
CA VAL A 230 9.43 -5.04 12.36
C VAL A 230 8.91 -5.69 11.07
N GLY A 231 8.00 -6.66 11.19
CA GLY A 231 7.35 -7.32 10.06
C GLY A 231 6.04 -6.62 9.69
N ASP A 232 5.06 -6.69 10.58
CA ASP A 232 3.70 -6.25 10.27
C ASP A 232 3.53 -4.73 10.23
N CYS A 233 4.38 -3.93 10.89
CA CYS A 233 4.39 -2.47 10.69
C CYS A 233 5.41 -2.01 9.65
N ALA A 234 6.70 -2.21 9.91
CA ALA A 234 7.76 -1.64 9.05
C ALA A 234 7.76 -2.26 7.65
N GLY A 235 7.64 -3.59 7.56
CA GLY A 235 7.61 -4.33 6.29
C GLY A 235 6.39 -3.97 5.44
N ARG A 236 5.21 -3.88 6.06
CA ARG A 236 3.96 -3.49 5.37
C ARG A 236 3.98 -2.05 4.88
N GLY A 237 4.53 -1.13 5.66
CA GLY A 237 4.70 0.26 5.24
C GLY A 237 5.59 0.38 4.00
N ALA A 238 6.66 -0.41 3.91
CA ALA A 238 7.54 -0.44 2.75
C ALA A 238 6.88 -1.08 1.51
N ASP A 239 6.07 -2.13 1.69
CA ASP A 239 5.29 -2.82 0.65
C ASP A 239 4.32 -1.86 -0.05
N ILE A 240 3.45 -1.18 0.70
CA ILE A 240 2.48 -0.24 0.07
C ILE A 240 3.17 1.03 -0.46
N PHE A 241 4.26 1.48 0.18
CA PHE A 241 5.06 2.58 -0.34
C PHE A 241 5.53 2.29 -1.78
N GLU A 242 6.09 1.09 -1.96
CA GLU A 242 6.56 0.57 -3.24
C GLU A 242 5.44 0.53 -4.26
N SER A 243 4.32 -0.13 -3.92
CA SER A 243 3.23 -0.31 -4.89
C SER A 243 2.65 1.03 -5.31
N THR A 244 2.49 1.96 -4.36
CA THR A 244 2.03 3.32 -4.67
C THR A 244 2.99 4.05 -5.61
N ALA A 245 4.30 4.00 -5.36
CA ALA A 245 5.29 4.69 -6.19
C ALA A 245 5.38 4.07 -7.60
N ALA A 246 5.42 2.74 -7.68
CA ALA A 246 5.49 1.99 -8.93
C ALA A 246 4.24 2.20 -9.81
N GLU A 247 3.05 2.18 -9.21
CA GLU A 247 1.80 2.37 -9.93
C GLU A 247 1.63 3.80 -10.45
N ILE A 248 2.00 4.82 -9.65
CA ILE A 248 2.01 6.22 -10.11
C ILE A 248 2.97 6.36 -11.30
N ILE A 249 4.20 5.84 -11.20
CA ILE A 249 5.17 5.91 -12.30
C ILE A 249 4.68 5.14 -13.53
N GLY A 250 4.11 3.95 -13.36
CA GLY A 250 3.54 3.17 -14.46
C GLY A 250 2.44 3.94 -15.21
N ALA A 251 1.54 4.59 -14.47
CA ALA A 251 0.50 5.45 -15.05
C ALA A 251 1.10 6.67 -15.78
N MET A 252 2.16 7.28 -15.23
CA MET A 252 2.90 8.38 -15.87
C MET A 252 3.54 7.94 -17.19
N VAL A 253 4.11 6.73 -17.26
CA VAL A 253 4.73 6.17 -18.48
C VAL A 253 3.68 5.91 -19.56
N ILE A 254 2.51 5.36 -19.23
CA ILE A 254 1.42 5.25 -20.21
C ILE A 254 0.93 6.65 -20.65
N GLY A 255 0.89 7.60 -19.74
CA GLY A 255 0.60 9.00 -20.06
C GLY A 255 1.64 9.62 -21.02
N LEU A 256 2.91 9.20 -20.93
CA LEU A 256 3.97 9.63 -21.83
C LEU A 256 3.78 9.09 -23.24
N ALA A 257 3.40 7.83 -23.38
CA ALA A 257 3.06 7.23 -24.68
C ALA A 257 1.96 8.05 -25.39
N ILE A 258 0.93 8.48 -24.65
CA ILE A 258 -0.13 9.37 -25.16
C ILE A 258 0.45 10.75 -25.52
N PHE A 259 1.36 11.28 -24.70
CA PHE A 259 2.04 12.55 -24.95
C PHE A 259 2.90 12.53 -26.22
N HIS A 260 3.59 11.44 -26.55
CA HIS A 260 4.37 11.34 -27.80
C HIS A 260 3.50 11.45 -29.05
N ILE A 261 2.23 11.06 -28.97
CA ILE A 261 1.29 11.08 -30.09
C ILE A 261 0.62 12.45 -30.23
N ALA A 262 0.17 13.04 -29.12
CA ALA A 262 -0.68 14.25 -29.14
C ALA A 262 0.00 15.54 -28.60
N GLY A 263 1.24 15.46 -28.13
CA GLY A 263 2.07 16.59 -27.69
C GLY A 263 1.58 17.30 -26.42
N ASP A 264 1.93 18.57 -26.28
CA ASP A 264 1.68 19.37 -25.06
C ASP A 264 0.20 19.51 -24.69
N LEU A 265 -0.72 19.27 -25.63
CA LEU A 265 -2.16 19.29 -25.38
C LEU A 265 -2.63 18.15 -24.46
N VAL A 266 -1.80 17.15 -24.16
CA VAL A 266 -2.18 15.98 -23.36
C VAL A 266 -1.21 15.71 -22.19
N VAL A 267 -0.39 16.69 -21.79
CA VAL A 267 0.54 16.53 -20.66
C VAL A 267 -0.16 16.14 -19.35
N ASN A 268 -1.46 16.46 -19.24
CA ASN A 268 -2.29 16.10 -18.09
C ASN A 268 -2.42 14.59 -17.86
N PHE A 269 -2.24 13.74 -18.88
CA PHE A 269 -2.20 12.29 -18.70
C PHE A 269 -0.99 11.84 -17.86
N ILE A 270 0.11 12.60 -17.90
CA ILE A 270 1.27 12.32 -17.06
C ILE A 270 0.99 12.79 -15.62
N TYR A 271 0.36 13.95 -15.44
CA TYR A 271 0.17 14.52 -14.10
C TYR A 271 -1.02 13.96 -13.31
N PHE A 272 -2.03 13.44 -14.01
CA PHE A 272 -3.26 12.93 -13.42
C PHE A 272 -3.04 11.96 -12.24
N PRO A 273 -2.18 10.92 -12.34
CA PRO A 273 -1.99 10.00 -11.23
C PRO A 273 -1.49 10.69 -9.94
N LEU A 274 -0.56 11.65 -10.06
CA LEU A 274 -0.05 12.42 -8.93
C LEU A 274 -1.16 13.27 -8.27
N VAL A 275 -1.98 13.93 -9.08
CA VAL A 275 -3.05 14.80 -8.59
C VAL A 275 -4.15 13.99 -7.90
N LEU A 276 -4.58 12.88 -8.50
CA LEU A 276 -5.62 12.04 -7.91
C LEU A 276 -5.15 11.43 -6.58
N MET A 277 -3.90 10.97 -6.49
CA MET A 277 -3.32 10.49 -5.23
C MET A 277 -3.22 11.58 -4.17
N ALA A 278 -2.94 12.84 -4.55
CA ALA A 278 -2.93 13.97 -3.64
C ALA A 278 -4.33 14.25 -3.04
N PHE A 279 -5.37 14.24 -3.87
CA PHE A 279 -6.74 14.35 -3.37
C PHE A 279 -7.14 13.14 -2.52
N GLY A 280 -6.71 11.94 -2.93
CA GLY A 280 -6.92 10.71 -2.18
C GLY A 280 -6.34 10.77 -0.78
N LEU A 281 -5.10 11.24 -0.64
CA LEU A 281 -4.46 11.47 0.65
C LEU A 281 -5.31 12.41 1.51
N ILE A 282 -5.77 13.55 0.98
CA ILE A 282 -6.65 14.49 1.71
C ILE A 282 -7.96 13.81 2.12
N ALA A 283 -8.58 13.04 1.23
CA ALA A 283 -9.81 12.30 1.52
C ALA A 283 -9.60 11.31 2.67
N SER A 284 -8.49 10.57 2.69
CA SER A 284 -8.14 9.67 3.78
C SER A 284 -7.92 10.41 5.10
N LEU A 285 -7.29 11.59 5.10
CA LEU A 285 -7.16 12.40 6.32
C LEU A 285 -8.54 12.71 6.92
N ILE A 286 -9.49 13.14 6.08
CA ILE A 286 -10.86 13.46 6.52
C ILE A 286 -11.56 12.21 7.05
N GLY A 287 -11.48 11.09 6.34
CA GLY A 287 -12.05 9.82 6.77
C GLY A 287 -11.52 9.38 8.14
N ILE A 288 -10.21 9.46 8.35
CA ILE A 288 -9.56 9.12 9.63
C ILE A 288 -10.11 9.97 10.79
N PHE A 289 -10.38 11.26 10.58
CA PHE A 289 -10.98 12.14 11.61
C PHE A 289 -12.44 11.80 11.94
N CYS A 290 -13.16 11.18 11.00
CA CYS A 290 -14.56 10.81 11.16
C CYS A 290 -14.76 9.51 11.97
N VAL A 291 -13.73 8.67 12.09
CA VAL A 291 -13.79 7.39 12.82
C VAL A 291 -13.91 7.62 14.34
N ARG A 292 -14.96 7.08 14.95
CA ARG A 292 -15.27 7.20 16.40
C ARG A 292 -16.04 5.98 16.90
N LEU A 293 -15.88 5.60 18.18
CA LEU A 293 -16.74 4.63 18.84
C LEU A 293 -17.78 5.34 19.71
N PRO A 294 -19.08 4.99 19.61
CA PRO A 294 -20.13 5.61 20.41
C PRO A 294 -20.17 5.10 21.87
N ASN A 295 -19.77 3.86 22.12
CA ASN A 295 -19.84 3.19 23.43
C ASN A 295 -18.89 1.97 23.50
N GLU A 296 -18.81 1.31 24.67
CA GLU A 296 -17.98 0.12 24.92
C GLU A 296 -18.43 -1.12 24.11
N ASP A 297 -19.72 -1.26 23.87
CA ASP A 297 -20.29 -2.38 23.10
C ASP A 297 -20.24 -2.16 21.59
N ALA A 298 -19.64 -1.06 21.14
CA ALA A 298 -19.59 -0.71 19.73
C ALA A 298 -18.89 -1.79 18.91
N ASP A 299 -19.39 -1.96 17.69
CA ASP A 299 -18.77 -2.76 16.66
C ASP A 299 -17.68 -1.91 16.00
N VAL A 300 -16.42 -2.25 16.28
CA VAL A 300 -15.25 -1.49 15.85
C VAL A 300 -15.10 -1.52 14.33
N ILE A 301 -15.38 -2.66 13.69
CA ILE A 301 -15.34 -2.80 12.22
C ILE A 301 -16.37 -1.86 11.58
N LYS A 302 -17.59 -1.75 12.12
CA LYS A 302 -18.59 -0.82 11.58
C LYS A 302 -18.11 0.64 11.63
N SER A 303 -17.43 1.05 12.69
CA SER A 303 -16.88 2.41 12.81
C SER A 303 -15.73 2.67 11.84
N LEU A 304 -14.85 1.69 11.64
CA LEU A 304 -13.77 1.76 10.64
C LEU A 304 -14.35 1.85 9.21
N ASN A 305 -15.29 0.97 8.87
CA ASN A 305 -16.00 0.96 7.59
C ASN A 305 -16.71 2.30 7.31
N LEU A 306 -17.29 2.95 8.32
CA LEU A 306 -17.90 4.27 8.12
C LEU A 306 -16.86 5.33 7.70
N GLY A 307 -15.69 5.35 8.34
CA GLY A 307 -14.60 6.25 7.95
C GLY A 307 -14.06 5.93 6.55
N TYR A 308 -13.98 4.64 6.21
CA TYR A 308 -13.59 4.20 4.88
C TYR A 308 -14.60 4.63 3.81
N TYR A 309 -15.90 4.46 4.04
CA TYR A 309 -16.94 4.91 3.10
C TYR A 309 -16.94 6.42 2.90
N ILE A 310 -16.67 7.21 3.95
CA ILE A 310 -16.48 8.66 3.81
C ILE A 310 -15.27 8.97 2.93
N THR A 311 -14.14 8.29 3.16
CA THR A 311 -12.94 8.40 2.32
C THR A 311 -13.27 8.10 0.86
N ILE A 312 -13.95 6.99 0.59
CA ILE A 312 -14.30 6.57 -0.76
C ILE A 312 -15.25 7.56 -1.43
N ALA A 313 -16.27 8.06 -0.72
CA ALA A 313 -17.16 9.08 -1.26
C ALA A 313 -16.40 10.35 -1.69
N LEU A 314 -15.43 10.77 -0.88
CA LEU A 314 -14.56 11.92 -1.20
C LEU A 314 -13.61 11.63 -2.37
N VAL A 315 -13.05 10.42 -2.45
CA VAL A 315 -12.22 9.97 -3.58
C VAL A 315 -13.03 9.96 -4.87
N VAL A 316 -14.29 9.51 -4.84
CA VAL A 316 -15.19 9.56 -6.00
C VAL A 316 -15.40 11.02 -6.43
N VAL A 317 -15.70 11.94 -5.51
CA VAL A 317 -15.82 13.36 -5.86
C VAL A 317 -14.52 13.90 -6.46
N ALA A 318 -13.38 13.60 -5.85
CA ALA A 318 -12.06 14.01 -6.33
C ALA A 318 -11.74 13.46 -7.72
N LEU A 319 -12.12 12.22 -8.01
CA LEU A 319 -11.93 11.57 -9.31
C LEU A 319 -12.69 12.32 -10.41
N PHE A 320 -13.96 12.65 -10.18
CA PHE A 320 -14.74 13.41 -11.16
C PHE A 320 -14.21 14.84 -11.33
N VAL A 321 -13.84 15.51 -10.24
CA VAL A 321 -13.23 16.84 -10.27
C VAL A 321 -11.92 16.82 -11.06
N THR A 322 -11.02 15.91 -10.73
CA THR A 322 -9.70 15.79 -11.38
C THR A 322 -9.88 15.46 -12.87
N SER A 323 -10.75 14.51 -13.20
CA SER A 323 -11.04 14.14 -14.59
C SER A 323 -11.62 15.31 -15.39
N TYR A 324 -12.54 16.09 -14.79
CA TYR A 324 -13.12 17.26 -15.44
C TYR A 324 -12.08 18.35 -15.71
N PHE A 325 -11.28 18.74 -14.72
CA PHE A 325 -10.30 19.82 -14.90
C PHE A 325 -9.10 19.42 -15.78
N MET A 326 -8.73 18.14 -15.79
CA MET A 326 -7.55 17.67 -16.52
C MET A 326 -7.87 17.14 -17.92
N PHE A 327 -9.06 16.59 -18.14
CA PHE A 327 -9.48 16.02 -19.43
C PHE A 327 -10.71 16.71 -20.04
N GLY A 328 -11.34 17.68 -19.37
CA GLY A 328 -12.58 18.31 -19.86
C GLY A 328 -12.41 19.15 -21.14
N ASP A 329 -11.20 19.65 -21.39
CA ASP A 329 -10.86 20.33 -22.64
C ASP A 329 -10.75 19.34 -23.82
N ILE A 330 -10.70 18.04 -23.54
CA ILE A 330 -10.56 16.96 -24.53
C ILE A 330 -11.96 16.46 -24.89
N GLU A 331 -12.47 16.92 -26.04
CA GLU A 331 -13.73 16.46 -26.66
C GLU A 331 -14.99 16.51 -25.76
N GLY A 332 -15.10 17.52 -24.88
CA GLY A 332 -16.35 17.86 -24.21
C GLY A 332 -16.69 16.97 -23.01
N ILE A 333 -17.65 16.05 -23.11
CA ILE A 333 -18.16 15.22 -21.98
C ILE A 333 -17.35 13.92 -21.80
N LYS A 334 -16.42 13.65 -22.72
CA LYS A 334 -15.69 12.40 -22.84
C LYS A 334 -14.75 12.08 -21.67
N TRP A 335 -14.31 13.08 -20.92
CA TRP A 335 -13.62 12.88 -19.63
C TRP A 335 -14.39 11.99 -18.65
N LEU A 336 -15.72 11.88 -18.78
CA LEU A 336 -16.54 10.97 -17.97
C LEU A 336 -16.12 9.51 -18.15
N TYR A 337 -15.60 9.11 -19.31
CA TYR A 337 -15.16 7.73 -19.53
C TYR A 337 -13.97 7.38 -18.62
N PHE A 338 -12.99 8.28 -18.49
CA PHE A 338 -11.90 8.11 -17.52
C PHE A 338 -12.40 8.16 -16.07
N ALA A 339 -13.34 9.04 -15.75
CA ALA A 339 -13.96 9.07 -14.42
C ALA A 339 -14.71 7.76 -14.11
N PHE A 340 -15.41 7.17 -15.07
CA PHE A 340 -16.05 5.87 -14.89
C PHE A 340 -15.04 4.72 -14.82
N ALA A 341 -13.92 4.79 -15.55
CA ALA A 341 -12.84 3.82 -15.43
C ALA A 341 -12.24 3.84 -14.01
N GLY A 342 -12.02 5.03 -13.45
CA GLY A 342 -11.62 5.19 -12.05
C GLY A 342 -12.66 4.64 -11.07
N LEU A 343 -13.95 4.87 -11.34
CA LEU A 343 -15.04 4.35 -10.51
C LEU A 343 -15.07 2.82 -10.49
N VAL A 344 -14.74 2.16 -11.60
CA VAL A 344 -14.57 0.70 -11.67
C VAL A 344 -13.46 0.24 -10.72
N GLY A 345 -12.32 0.93 -10.68
CA GLY A 345 -11.24 0.64 -9.74
C GLY A 345 -11.62 0.82 -8.28
N ILE A 346 -12.30 1.92 -7.95
CA ILE A 346 -12.85 2.16 -6.59
C ILE A 346 -13.84 1.06 -6.20
N ALA A 347 -14.73 0.67 -7.12
CA ALA A 347 -15.69 -0.39 -6.90
C ALA A 347 -15.01 -1.75 -6.67
N LEU A 348 -13.95 -2.07 -7.42
CA LEU A 348 -13.13 -3.26 -7.19
C LEU A 348 -12.54 -3.25 -5.77
N GLY A 349 -11.92 -2.15 -5.36
CA GLY A 349 -11.38 -1.99 -4.01
C GLY A 349 -12.43 -2.25 -2.92
N LEU A 350 -13.63 -1.68 -3.05
CA LEU A 350 -14.74 -1.92 -2.13
C LEU A 350 -15.19 -3.39 -2.09
N ILE A 351 -15.33 -4.03 -3.25
CA ILE A 351 -15.75 -5.43 -3.35
C ILE A 351 -14.72 -6.33 -2.68
N VAL A 352 -13.44 -6.13 -2.98
CA VAL A 352 -12.35 -6.92 -2.40
C VAL A 352 -12.33 -6.76 -0.88
N VAL A 353 -12.39 -5.52 -0.38
CA VAL A 353 -12.47 -5.24 1.06
C VAL A 353 -13.63 -6.01 1.71
N TYR A 354 -14.83 -5.93 1.13
CA TYR A 354 -16.02 -6.59 1.67
C TYR A 354 -15.92 -8.11 1.63
N VAL A 355 -15.43 -8.67 0.52
CA VAL A 355 -15.25 -10.12 0.36
C VAL A 355 -14.22 -10.63 1.36
N THR A 356 -13.10 -9.94 1.53
CA THR A 356 -12.10 -10.32 2.54
C THR A 356 -12.68 -10.26 3.95
N GLN A 357 -13.40 -9.20 4.32
CA GLN A 357 -14.09 -9.12 5.62
C GLN A 357 -15.07 -10.29 5.85
N TYR A 358 -15.75 -10.77 4.80
CA TYR A 358 -16.64 -11.92 4.90
C TYR A 358 -15.87 -13.23 5.13
N TYR A 359 -14.72 -13.43 4.49
CA TYR A 359 -13.93 -14.66 4.62
C TYR A 359 -13.02 -14.68 5.87
N THR A 360 -12.74 -13.53 6.49
CA THR A 360 -11.82 -13.45 7.65
C THR A 360 -12.44 -12.89 8.93
N GLY A 361 -13.60 -12.24 8.86
CA GLY A 361 -14.33 -11.74 10.03
C GLY A 361 -15.26 -12.79 10.66
N ASP A 362 -16.09 -12.36 11.62
CA ASP A 362 -17.04 -13.20 12.37
C ASP A 362 -18.26 -13.67 11.55
N HIS A 363 -18.01 -14.31 10.42
CA HIS A 363 -18.99 -14.77 9.44
C HIS A 363 -18.93 -16.29 9.29
N LYS A 364 -19.82 -16.82 8.45
CA LYS A 364 -19.98 -18.26 8.22
C LYS A 364 -18.65 -18.99 7.92
N PRO A 365 -17.75 -18.51 7.04
CA PRO A 365 -16.54 -19.26 6.72
C PRO A 365 -15.63 -19.52 7.93
N VAL A 366 -15.38 -18.48 8.74
CA VAL A 366 -14.56 -18.59 9.96
C VAL A 366 -15.26 -19.43 11.03
N LYS A 367 -16.57 -19.25 11.22
CA LYS A 367 -17.38 -20.05 12.15
C LYS A 367 -17.31 -21.53 11.82
N THR A 368 -17.42 -21.88 10.52
CA THR A 368 -17.29 -23.26 10.08
C THR A 368 -15.89 -23.82 10.33
N ILE A 369 -14.81 -23.04 10.13
CA ILE A 369 -13.45 -23.48 10.47
C ILE A 369 -13.32 -23.75 11.98
N ALA A 370 -13.86 -22.86 12.82
CA ALA A 370 -13.85 -23.02 14.27
C ALA A 370 -14.65 -24.27 14.72
N GLU A 371 -15.82 -24.51 14.14
CA GLU A 371 -16.62 -25.73 14.36
C GLU A 371 -15.83 -27.00 14.00
N GLN A 372 -15.02 -26.97 12.92
CA GLN A 372 -14.18 -28.12 12.55
C GLN A 372 -13.05 -28.43 13.53
N SER A 373 -12.71 -27.49 14.43
CA SER A 373 -11.74 -27.74 15.50
C SER A 373 -12.25 -28.77 16.52
N GLU A 374 -13.57 -28.95 16.66
CA GLU A 374 -14.16 -29.98 17.54
C GLU A 374 -13.83 -31.41 17.06
N SER A 375 -13.56 -31.57 15.77
CA SER A 375 -13.17 -32.86 15.16
C SER A 375 -11.65 -33.08 15.13
N GLY A 376 -10.86 -32.07 15.51
CA GLY A 376 -9.41 -32.12 15.62
C GLY A 376 -8.65 -31.25 14.61
N PRO A 377 -7.30 -31.18 14.73
CA PRO A 377 -6.49 -30.27 13.92
C PRO A 377 -6.51 -30.56 12.42
N ALA A 378 -6.60 -31.83 12.02
CA ALA A 378 -6.59 -32.21 10.61
C ALA A 378 -7.82 -31.68 9.85
N THR A 379 -9.01 -31.80 10.42
CA THR A 379 -10.25 -31.28 9.83
C THR A 379 -10.27 -29.76 9.81
N ASN A 380 -9.74 -29.12 10.85
CA ASN A 380 -9.56 -27.67 10.89
C ASN A 380 -8.65 -27.17 9.75
N VAL A 381 -7.49 -27.80 9.52
CA VAL A 381 -6.57 -27.44 8.42
C VAL A 381 -7.22 -27.69 7.04
N ILE A 382 -7.88 -28.83 6.84
CA ILE A 382 -8.57 -29.13 5.57
C ILE A 382 -9.64 -28.08 5.26
N MET A 383 -10.45 -27.72 6.26
CA MET A 383 -11.48 -26.70 6.09
C MET A 383 -10.88 -25.32 5.84
N GLY A 384 -9.84 -24.94 6.57
CA GLY A 384 -9.12 -23.68 6.36
C GLY A 384 -8.55 -23.56 4.95
N LEU A 385 -7.91 -24.63 4.44
CA LEU A 385 -7.42 -24.68 3.06
C LEU A 385 -8.55 -24.58 2.03
N SER A 386 -9.66 -25.29 2.26
CA SER A 386 -10.83 -25.25 1.38
C SER A 386 -11.42 -23.85 1.30
N VAL A 387 -11.65 -23.20 2.44
CA VAL A 387 -12.17 -21.82 2.51
C VAL A 387 -11.18 -20.84 1.89
N GLY A 388 -9.88 -21.02 2.10
CA GLY A 388 -8.83 -20.21 1.47
C GLY A 388 -8.88 -20.29 -0.05
N MET A 389 -8.98 -21.49 -0.63
CA MET A 389 -9.13 -21.69 -2.08
C MET A 389 -10.45 -21.12 -2.62
N GLU A 390 -11.55 -21.22 -1.86
CA GLU A 390 -12.84 -20.64 -2.24
C GLU A 390 -12.77 -19.11 -2.29
N SER A 391 -12.10 -18.50 -1.31
CA SER A 391 -12.04 -17.04 -1.13
C SER A 391 -11.41 -16.29 -2.31
N THR A 392 -10.62 -16.95 -3.15
CA THR A 392 -9.94 -16.33 -4.30
C THR A 392 -10.83 -16.21 -5.53
N VAL A 393 -11.91 -16.99 -5.64
CA VAL A 393 -12.73 -17.07 -6.86
C VAL A 393 -13.36 -15.73 -7.22
N LEU A 394 -14.03 -15.10 -6.24
CA LEU A 394 -14.73 -13.85 -6.48
C LEU A 394 -13.78 -12.67 -6.75
N PRO A 395 -12.68 -12.46 -5.97
CA PRO A 395 -11.68 -11.45 -6.28
C PRO A 395 -11.11 -11.57 -7.70
N VAL A 396 -10.74 -12.78 -8.15
CA VAL A 396 -10.18 -12.98 -9.50
C VAL A 396 -11.18 -12.61 -10.60
N ILE A 397 -12.45 -13.00 -10.45
CA ILE A 397 -13.52 -12.63 -11.40
C ILE A 397 -13.70 -11.10 -11.42
N CYS A 398 -13.75 -10.47 -10.25
CA CYS A 398 -13.90 -9.02 -10.14
C CYS A 398 -12.73 -8.25 -10.76
N ILE A 399 -11.49 -8.71 -10.55
CA ILE A 399 -10.29 -8.13 -11.19
C ILE A 399 -10.40 -8.23 -12.71
N GLY A 400 -10.77 -9.41 -13.24
CA GLY A 400 -10.93 -9.60 -14.69
C GLY A 400 -12.01 -8.68 -15.30
N ILE A 401 -13.16 -8.56 -14.63
CA ILE A 401 -14.23 -7.63 -15.03
C ILE A 401 -13.74 -6.18 -14.97
N ALA A 402 -13.02 -5.80 -13.91
CA ALA A 402 -12.52 -4.45 -13.72
C ALA A 402 -11.51 -4.06 -14.80
N LEU A 403 -10.57 -4.96 -15.13
CA LEU A 403 -9.60 -4.75 -16.21
C LEU A 403 -10.30 -4.54 -17.56
N VAL A 404 -11.22 -5.43 -17.94
CA VAL A 404 -11.94 -5.31 -19.22
C VAL A 404 -12.81 -4.05 -19.24
N ALA A 405 -13.56 -3.77 -18.17
CA ALA A 405 -14.45 -2.62 -18.12
C ALA A 405 -13.68 -1.29 -18.17
N SER A 406 -12.61 -1.15 -17.38
CA SER A 406 -11.78 0.06 -17.39
C SER A 406 -11.03 0.24 -18.70
N PHE A 407 -10.53 -0.85 -19.30
CA PHE A 407 -9.93 -0.83 -20.63
C PHE A 407 -10.93 -0.37 -21.70
N MET A 408 -12.13 -0.93 -21.71
CA MET A 408 -13.16 -0.56 -22.70
C MET A 408 -13.64 0.88 -22.52
N LEU A 409 -13.73 1.37 -21.28
CA LEU A 409 -14.05 2.77 -21.00
C LEU A 409 -12.95 3.69 -21.53
N GLY A 410 -11.68 3.37 -21.27
CA GLY A 410 -10.55 4.11 -21.82
C GLY A 410 -10.51 4.07 -23.35
N TYR A 411 -10.76 2.90 -23.95
CA TYR A 411 -10.79 2.72 -25.40
C TYR A 411 -11.77 3.71 -26.04
N TYR A 412 -13.02 3.78 -25.57
CA TYR A 412 -14.04 4.69 -26.13
C TYR A 412 -14.01 6.12 -25.58
N ALA A 413 -12.96 6.49 -24.84
CA ALA A 413 -12.85 7.80 -24.22
C ALA A 413 -12.61 8.94 -25.22
N LEU A 414 -12.35 8.65 -26.50
CA LEU A 414 -12.25 9.64 -27.56
C LEU A 414 -13.12 9.23 -28.75
N ASP A 415 -13.72 10.20 -29.44
CA ASP A 415 -14.50 9.98 -30.66
C ASP A 415 -13.57 10.02 -31.89
N LEU A 416 -12.66 9.05 -31.97
CA LEU A 416 -11.74 8.92 -33.09
C LEU A 416 -12.44 8.24 -34.30
N PRO A 417 -12.09 8.60 -35.55
CA PRO A 417 -12.52 7.85 -36.73
C PRO A 417 -12.17 6.37 -36.60
N ALA A 418 -13.01 5.46 -37.11
CA ALA A 418 -12.88 4.01 -36.84
C ALA A 418 -11.47 3.43 -37.08
N ASN A 419 -10.79 3.86 -38.15
CA ASN A 419 -9.43 3.44 -38.48
C ASN A 419 -8.36 3.99 -37.52
N VAL A 420 -8.61 5.17 -36.94
CA VAL A 420 -7.74 5.79 -35.93
C VAL A 420 -8.04 5.19 -34.56
N GLN A 421 -9.30 4.87 -34.28
CA GLN A 421 -9.75 4.23 -33.05
C GLN A 421 -9.20 2.81 -32.90
N GLU A 422 -9.19 2.02 -33.98
CA GLU A 422 -8.62 0.67 -33.98
C GLU A 422 -7.14 0.68 -33.62
N TYR A 423 -6.42 1.71 -34.09
CA TYR A 423 -4.99 1.86 -33.83
C TYR A 423 -4.71 2.53 -32.48
N TYR A 424 -5.26 3.69 -32.14
CA TYR A 424 -4.91 4.41 -30.89
C TYR A 424 -5.83 4.10 -29.70
N GLY A 425 -7.01 3.53 -29.94
CA GLY A 425 -7.95 3.17 -28.89
C GLY A 425 -7.36 2.25 -27.81
N PRO A 426 -6.57 1.22 -28.15
CA PRO A 426 -5.94 0.37 -27.15
C PRO A 426 -5.06 1.15 -26.16
N LEU A 427 -4.32 2.16 -26.61
CA LEU A 427 -3.50 2.99 -25.74
C LEU A 427 -4.33 3.77 -24.71
N PHE A 428 -5.44 4.38 -25.14
CA PHE A 428 -6.37 5.02 -24.19
C PHE A 428 -7.07 3.99 -23.29
N GLY A 429 -7.26 2.77 -23.78
CA GLY A 429 -7.71 1.63 -22.97
C GLY A 429 -6.74 1.27 -21.85
N LEU A 430 -5.44 1.16 -22.16
CA LEU A 430 -4.38 0.97 -21.17
C LEU A 430 -4.36 2.11 -20.14
N TYR A 431 -4.54 3.34 -20.60
CA TYR A 431 -4.65 4.47 -19.68
C TYR A 431 -5.93 4.41 -18.82
N GLY A 432 -7.04 3.88 -19.36
CA GLY A 432 -8.25 3.60 -18.59
C GLY A 432 -8.00 2.63 -17.43
N THR A 433 -7.22 1.56 -17.64
CA THR A 433 -6.81 0.66 -16.55
C THR A 433 -5.86 1.34 -15.58
N ALA A 434 -4.99 2.25 -16.04
CA ALA A 434 -4.15 3.08 -15.18
C ALA A 434 -5.00 3.97 -14.25
N VAL A 435 -6.02 4.64 -14.79
CA VAL A 435 -6.95 5.47 -14.00
C VAL A 435 -7.71 4.63 -12.97
N ALA A 436 -8.15 3.42 -13.34
CA ALA A 436 -8.78 2.48 -12.41
C ALA A 436 -7.84 2.11 -11.24
N THR A 437 -6.60 1.76 -11.57
CA THR A 437 -5.56 1.37 -10.60
C THR A 437 -5.30 2.51 -9.59
N ILE A 438 -5.05 3.73 -10.09
CA ILE A 438 -4.78 4.88 -9.24
C ILE A 438 -6.00 5.28 -8.40
N ALA A 439 -7.20 5.24 -8.99
CA ALA A 439 -8.43 5.57 -8.26
C ALA A 439 -8.71 4.58 -7.13
N MET A 440 -8.39 3.29 -7.31
CA MET A 440 -8.42 2.32 -6.23
C MET A 440 -7.45 2.74 -5.12
N LEU A 441 -6.17 2.97 -5.47
CA LEU A 441 -5.08 3.36 -4.55
C LEU A 441 -5.24 4.71 -3.87
N ALA A 442 -6.08 5.60 -4.38
CA ALA A 442 -6.29 6.93 -3.79
C ALA A 442 -6.77 6.85 -2.32
N SER A 443 -7.33 5.72 -1.88
CA SER A 443 -7.73 5.48 -0.49
C SER A 443 -6.69 4.76 0.39
N SER A 444 -5.51 4.46 -0.16
CA SER A 444 -4.45 3.65 0.48
C SER A 444 -4.00 4.15 1.86
N ALA A 445 -3.95 5.46 2.08
CA ALA A 445 -3.56 6.01 3.39
C ALA A 445 -4.53 5.62 4.51
N PHE A 446 -5.82 5.46 4.19
CA PHE A 446 -6.82 4.96 5.14
C PHE A 446 -6.66 3.46 5.37
N ILE A 447 -6.50 2.67 4.30
CA ILE A 447 -6.27 1.22 4.38
C ILE A 447 -5.02 0.90 5.23
N LEU A 448 -3.93 1.62 5.02
CA LEU A 448 -2.70 1.48 5.80
C LEU A 448 -2.87 1.84 7.28
N ALA A 449 -3.76 2.78 7.58
CA ALA A 449 -4.09 3.11 8.97
C ALA A 449 -4.78 1.93 9.67
N GLU A 450 -5.67 1.23 8.95
CA GLU A 450 -6.33 0.01 9.42
C GLU A 450 -5.36 -1.17 9.55
N ASP A 451 -4.39 -1.30 8.62
CA ASP A 451 -3.36 -2.36 8.68
C ASP A 451 -2.48 -2.20 9.92
N THR A 452 -1.93 -0.99 10.12
CA THR A 452 -1.04 -0.70 11.23
C THR A 452 -1.78 -0.67 12.58
N PHE A 453 -3.10 -0.46 12.57
CA PHE A 453 -3.93 -0.58 13.77
C PHE A 453 -3.82 -1.97 14.40
N GLY A 454 -3.77 -3.05 13.61
CA GLY A 454 -3.72 -4.43 14.10
C GLY A 454 -2.49 -4.73 14.97
N PRO A 455 -1.26 -4.58 14.45
CA PRO A 455 -0.04 -4.80 15.24
C PRO A 455 0.05 -3.95 16.51
N ILE A 456 -0.52 -2.73 16.49
CA ILE A 456 -0.53 -1.86 17.67
C ILE A 456 -1.43 -2.44 18.76
N THR A 457 -2.59 -2.99 18.40
CA THR A 457 -3.55 -3.58 19.34
C THR A 457 -3.09 -4.94 19.85
N ASP A 458 -2.46 -5.72 18.99
CA ASP A 458 -1.81 -7.00 19.27
C ASP A 458 -0.76 -6.83 20.39
N ASN A 459 0.23 -5.96 20.14
CA ASN A 459 1.23 -5.59 21.14
C ASN A 459 0.64 -4.98 22.42
N ALA A 460 -0.46 -4.23 22.31
CA ALA A 460 -1.11 -3.68 23.50
C ALA A 460 -1.66 -4.78 24.40
N GLY A 461 -2.23 -5.84 23.80
CA GLY A 461 -2.65 -7.06 24.51
C GLY A 461 -1.47 -7.77 25.16
N GLY A 462 -0.39 -7.99 24.42
CA GLY A 462 0.81 -8.65 24.96
C GLY A 462 1.47 -7.86 26.10
N ILE A 463 1.51 -6.53 26.01
CA ILE A 463 1.97 -5.65 27.11
C ILE A 463 1.03 -5.78 28.32
N ALA A 464 -0.29 -5.81 28.12
CA ALA A 464 -1.25 -5.94 29.20
C ALA A 464 -1.09 -7.27 29.96
N GLU A 465 -0.90 -8.37 29.23
CA GLU A 465 -0.72 -9.71 29.80
C GLU A 465 0.62 -9.82 30.55
N MET A 466 1.74 -9.47 29.91
CA MET A 466 3.07 -9.55 30.53
C MET A 466 3.22 -8.65 31.76
N SER A 467 2.49 -7.53 31.81
CA SER A 467 2.50 -6.61 32.96
C SER A 467 1.43 -6.94 34.02
N ASN A 468 0.74 -8.08 33.90
CA ASN A 468 -0.28 -8.57 34.84
C ASN A 468 -1.38 -7.54 35.12
N GLN A 469 -1.89 -6.90 34.07
CA GLN A 469 -3.00 -5.95 34.20
C GLN A 469 -4.32 -6.67 34.53
N PRO A 470 -5.34 -5.94 35.02
CA PRO A 470 -6.67 -6.51 35.19
C PRO A 470 -7.20 -7.11 33.88
N SER A 471 -7.95 -8.22 33.97
CA SER A 471 -8.46 -8.95 32.81
C SER A 471 -9.30 -8.08 31.85
N GLU A 472 -10.00 -7.07 32.37
CA GLU A 472 -10.77 -6.12 31.56
C GLU A 472 -9.91 -5.37 30.53
N VAL A 473 -8.62 -5.14 30.83
CA VAL A 473 -7.68 -4.52 29.88
C VAL A 473 -7.42 -5.48 28.72
N ARG A 474 -7.19 -6.77 29.03
CA ARG A 474 -6.98 -7.82 28.03
C ARG A 474 -8.23 -8.05 27.18
N ASP A 475 -9.41 -8.12 27.80
CA ASP A 475 -10.69 -8.26 27.10
C ASP A 475 -10.92 -7.13 26.08
N ARG A 476 -10.57 -5.89 26.45
CA ARG A 476 -10.64 -4.73 25.54
C ARG A 476 -9.62 -4.81 24.42
N THR A 477 -8.37 -5.22 24.70
CA THR A 477 -7.35 -5.35 23.66
C THR A 477 -7.63 -6.51 22.72
N ASP A 478 -8.13 -7.65 23.20
CA ASP A 478 -8.50 -8.81 22.38
C ASP A 478 -9.64 -8.47 21.42
N LYS A 479 -10.61 -7.68 21.87
CA LYS A 479 -11.67 -7.16 21.00
C LYS A 479 -11.12 -6.28 19.88
N LEU A 480 -10.08 -5.49 20.15
CA LEU A 480 -9.42 -4.66 19.14
C LEU A 480 -8.50 -5.49 18.23
N ASP A 481 -7.80 -6.48 18.77
CA ASP A 481 -6.89 -7.34 18.00
C ASP A 481 -7.66 -8.25 17.02
N ALA A 482 -8.80 -8.81 17.43
CA ALA A 482 -9.65 -9.56 16.51
C ALA A 482 -10.09 -8.73 15.28
N VAL A 483 -10.33 -7.44 15.50
CA VAL A 483 -10.63 -6.48 14.42
C VAL A 483 -9.37 -6.20 13.61
N GLY A 484 -8.23 -6.04 14.27
CA GLY A 484 -6.91 -5.90 13.67
C GLY A 484 -6.54 -7.04 12.73
N ASN A 485 -6.84 -8.29 13.09
CA ASN A 485 -6.62 -9.46 12.23
C ASN A 485 -7.46 -9.41 10.96
N THR A 486 -8.69 -8.90 11.06
CA THR A 486 -9.56 -8.67 9.88
C THR A 486 -9.00 -7.55 9.00
N THR A 487 -8.52 -6.44 9.57
CA THR A 487 -7.97 -5.31 8.80
C THR A 487 -6.61 -5.64 8.18
N LYS A 488 -5.76 -6.43 8.85
CA LYS A 488 -4.53 -7.02 8.27
C LYS A 488 -4.85 -7.83 7.02
N ALA A 489 -5.88 -8.68 7.07
CA ALA A 489 -6.28 -9.48 5.92
C ALA A 489 -6.86 -8.62 4.78
N LEU A 490 -7.73 -7.66 5.12
CA LEU A 490 -8.31 -6.69 4.19
C LEU A 490 -7.22 -5.96 3.40
N THR A 491 -6.20 -5.47 4.09
CA THR A 491 -5.08 -4.76 3.44
C THR A 491 -4.30 -5.67 2.50
N LYS A 492 -4.08 -6.94 2.86
CA LYS A 492 -3.47 -7.93 1.95
C LYS A 492 -4.33 -8.19 0.71
N GLY A 493 -5.64 -8.32 0.88
CA GLY A 493 -6.58 -8.50 -0.24
C GLY A 493 -6.59 -7.28 -1.17
N TYR A 494 -6.61 -6.08 -0.59
CA TYR A 494 -6.53 -4.81 -1.29
C TYR A 494 -5.20 -4.66 -2.05
N ALA A 495 -4.07 -4.91 -1.40
CA ALA A 495 -2.74 -4.87 -2.02
C ALA A 495 -2.61 -5.88 -3.18
N MET A 496 -3.09 -7.11 -2.99
CA MET A 496 -3.10 -8.13 -4.05
C MET A 496 -3.93 -7.70 -5.26
N SER A 497 -5.11 -7.13 -5.03
CA SER A 497 -5.98 -6.70 -6.12
C SER A 497 -5.42 -5.46 -6.84
N SER A 498 -4.78 -4.55 -6.10
CA SER A 498 -4.01 -3.44 -6.68
C SER A 498 -2.86 -3.96 -7.52
N ALA A 499 -2.05 -4.88 -6.98
CA ALA A 499 -0.93 -5.50 -7.66
C ALA A 499 -1.35 -6.22 -8.95
N ALA A 500 -2.53 -6.84 -8.98
CA ALA A 500 -3.05 -7.48 -10.19
C ALA A 500 -3.42 -6.46 -11.29
N LEU A 501 -4.02 -5.32 -10.94
CA LEU A 501 -4.23 -4.21 -11.88
C LEU A 501 -2.90 -3.58 -12.30
N ALA A 502 -2.00 -3.37 -11.34
CA ALA A 502 -0.67 -2.81 -11.53
C ALA A 502 0.20 -3.69 -12.42
N ALA A 503 0.11 -5.02 -12.33
CA ALA A 503 0.87 -5.93 -13.18
C ALA A 503 0.53 -5.70 -14.66
N PHE A 504 -0.75 -5.51 -14.98
CA PHE A 504 -1.16 -5.18 -16.34
C PHE A 504 -0.66 -3.79 -16.78
N LEU A 505 -0.74 -2.80 -15.89
CA LEU A 505 -0.21 -1.45 -16.12
C LEU A 505 1.31 -1.42 -16.35
N LEU A 506 2.08 -2.10 -15.51
CA LEU A 506 3.53 -2.19 -15.60
C LEU A 506 3.97 -3.00 -16.82
N PHE A 507 3.20 -4.01 -17.22
CA PHE A 507 3.47 -4.77 -18.43
C PHE A 507 3.24 -3.90 -19.69
N ALA A 508 2.21 -3.05 -19.68
CA ALA A 508 2.04 -2.04 -20.72
C ALA A 508 3.20 -1.02 -20.74
N ALA A 509 3.61 -0.51 -19.58
CA ALA A 509 4.72 0.42 -19.46
C ALA A 509 6.05 -0.22 -19.93
N TYR A 510 6.23 -1.52 -19.69
CA TYR A 510 7.38 -2.27 -20.23
C TYR A 510 7.41 -2.25 -21.75
N PHE A 511 6.28 -2.47 -22.44
CA PHE A 511 6.24 -2.41 -23.90
C PHE A 511 6.49 -1.02 -24.45
N GLU A 512 6.09 0.04 -23.74
CA GLU A 512 6.43 1.41 -24.12
C GLU A 512 7.97 1.58 -24.17
N ILE A 513 8.65 1.20 -23.10
CA ILE A 513 10.11 1.29 -23.01
C ILE A 513 10.80 0.41 -24.06
N VAL A 514 10.27 -0.79 -24.33
CA VAL A 514 10.80 -1.66 -25.39
C VAL A 514 10.61 -1.02 -26.76
N ALA A 515 9.43 -0.47 -27.05
CA ALA A 515 9.12 0.16 -28.34
C ALA A 515 10.01 1.39 -28.62
N GLU A 516 10.31 2.17 -27.58
CA GLU A 516 11.29 3.24 -27.68
C GLU A 516 12.70 2.70 -27.97
N GLY A 517 13.13 1.66 -27.24
CA GLY A 517 14.46 1.09 -27.36
C GLY A 517 14.72 0.34 -28.68
N THR A 518 13.68 -0.27 -29.27
CA THR A 518 13.75 -0.91 -30.60
C THR A 518 13.57 0.10 -31.74
N GLY A 519 13.21 1.35 -31.43
CA GLY A 519 12.98 2.41 -32.40
C GLY A 519 11.67 2.27 -33.19
N THR A 520 10.78 1.35 -32.80
CA THR A 520 9.44 1.21 -33.38
C THR A 520 8.53 2.37 -32.97
N ARG A 521 8.71 2.90 -31.74
CA ARG A 521 7.89 3.98 -31.14
C ARG A 521 6.38 3.70 -31.19
N ASP A 522 6.02 2.43 -31.24
CA ASP A 522 4.65 1.95 -31.26
C ASP A 522 4.52 0.82 -30.23
N ILE A 523 4.04 1.17 -29.05
CA ILE A 523 3.73 0.23 -27.97
C ILE A 523 2.82 -0.91 -28.43
N LEU A 524 1.87 -0.63 -29.32
CA LEU A 524 0.87 -1.61 -29.73
C LEU A 524 1.47 -2.64 -30.66
N TYR A 525 2.40 -2.24 -31.52
CA TYR A 525 3.20 -3.15 -32.32
C TYR A 525 3.96 -4.17 -31.45
N GLU A 526 4.61 -3.72 -30.37
CA GLU A 526 5.35 -4.60 -29.46
C GLU A 526 4.40 -5.51 -28.65
N MET A 527 3.26 -4.99 -28.19
CA MET A 527 2.24 -5.77 -27.49
C MET A 527 1.66 -6.89 -28.37
N GLU A 528 1.47 -6.65 -29.67
CA GLU A 528 0.99 -7.65 -30.62
C GLU A 528 2.00 -8.81 -30.83
N GLN A 529 3.27 -8.63 -30.45
CA GLN A 529 4.27 -9.71 -30.48
C GLN A 529 4.10 -10.72 -29.32
N VAL A 530 3.27 -10.43 -28.31
CA VAL A 530 3.03 -11.32 -27.18
C VAL A 530 2.08 -12.46 -27.54
N ILE A 531 2.59 -13.40 -28.33
CA ILE A 531 1.82 -14.55 -28.80
C ILE A 531 2.10 -15.73 -27.88
N LEU A 532 1.10 -16.18 -27.10
CA LEU A 532 1.23 -17.34 -26.21
C LEU A 532 1.60 -18.64 -26.95
N GLY A 533 1.37 -18.72 -28.26
CA GLY A 533 1.85 -19.83 -29.10
C GLY A 533 3.36 -19.83 -29.37
N ASN A 534 4.08 -18.74 -29.07
CA ASN A 534 5.53 -18.69 -29.16
C ASN A 534 6.15 -19.50 -28.00
N PRO A 535 7.00 -20.50 -28.26
CA PRO A 535 7.60 -21.33 -27.22
C PRO A 535 8.36 -20.55 -26.15
N LEU A 536 9.04 -19.45 -26.50
CA LEU A 536 9.79 -18.65 -25.52
C LEU A 536 8.85 -17.93 -24.54
N ILE A 537 7.73 -17.39 -25.06
CA ILE A 537 6.72 -16.71 -24.24
C ILE A 537 5.97 -17.73 -23.39
N PHE A 538 5.58 -18.86 -23.98
CA PHE A 538 4.89 -19.92 -23.26
C PHE A 538 5.74 -20.51 -22.12
N VAL A 539 7.03 -20.78 -22.38
CA VAL A 539 7.98 -21.26 -21.36
C VAL A 539 8.24 -20.20 -20.30
N GLY A 540 8.23 -18.91 -20.64
CA GLY A 540 8.33 -17.83 -19.65
C GLY A 540 7.09 -17.67 -18.76
N ALA A 541 5.92 -18.14 -19.22
CA ALA A 541 4.66 -18.03 -18.49
C ALA A 541 4.33 -19.26 -17.62
N LEU A 542 4.86 -20.44 -17.96
CA LEU A 542 4.77 -21.68 -17.14
C LEU A 542 5.66 -21.59 -15.90
#